data_AF-A0A7Y8Q5B4-F1
#
_entry.id   AF-A0A7Y8Q5B4-F1
#
_cell.length_a   1.000
_cell.length_b   1.000
_cell.length_c   1.000
_cell.angle_alpha   90.00
_cell.angle_beta   90.00
_cell.angle_gamma   90.00
#
_symmetry.space_group_name_H-M   'P 1'
#
loop_
_entity.id
_entity.type
_entity.pdbx_description
1 polymer ?
#
loop_
_entity_poly.entity_id
_entity_poly.type
_entity_poly.pdbx_seq_one_letter_code
_entity_poly.pdbx_strand_id
1 'polypeptide(L)'
;MIIYTELFGDVVLLTSPALVGATEKLGFKTDVFESKNGSEVRTPLRDKARQTLGFSSIAVLKEIAQHFNVQWGGIRKNWAVPLFQESQYVGAVDGDFIECRTDIYSFYAKSIAVLRNGSEFKIVEIASVESNGLQLTDPVVMASAKLYPVRLCFISGDISRQISGIHAQCSITFNVIDEPEAQESTPAQFLGDDLYFFCLTYSGDSMEATISQHQDIIDNEIGVVFQGTNWNFARYSKQYRAVITNQSELYDYRRFLFRRQGRFRPFWLPTYESNMRCKSTGLISSVLLVERDQHKQLADLRKHIAIKSDGIWTAHTVTASAPVAGNSIQITITPALNKNASAIERISYLGLHRLDADSIDIHFHGAGIAEVSVPILEIGV
;
A
#
# COMPACT_ATOMS: atom_id res chain seq x y z
N MET A 1 -30.12 -7.77 -5.19
CA MET A 1 -31.49 -7.83 -4.60
C MET A 1 -31.72 -6.54 -3.83
N ILE A 2 -32.91 -5.93 -3.86
CA ILE A 2 -33.20 -4.79 -2.97
C ILE A 2 -33.58 -5.36 -1.60
N ILE A 3 -32.97 -4.82 -0.55
CA ILE A 3 -33.20 -5.22 0.83
C ILE A 3 -33.38 -3.94 1.64
N TYR A 4 -34.33 -3.97 2.57
CA TYR A 4 -34.54 -2.88 3.53
C TYR A 4 -33.63 -3.09 4.74
N THR A 5 -33.00 -2.01 5.18
CA THR A 5 -32.17 -1.94 6.39
C THR A 5 -32.67 -0.78 7.24
N GLU A 6 -32.70 -0.93 8.55
CA GLU A 6 -33.14 0.15 9.45
C GLU A 6 -32.16 1.33 9.40
N LEU A 7 -30.86 1.03 9.31
CA LEU A 7 -29.81 2.05 9.25
C LEU A 7 -29.75 2.82 7.92
N PHE A 8 -30.01 2.19 6.79
CA PHE A 8 -29.74 2.78 5.45
C PHE A 8 -30.92 2.74 4.48
N GLY A 9 -32.09 2.24 4.91
CA GLY A 9 -33.27 2.07 4.07
C GLY A 9 -33.07 1.04 2.97
N ASP A 10 -33.60 1.33 1.77
CA ASP A 10 -33.51 0.43 0.62
C ASP A 10 -32.10 0.42 0.01
N VAL A 11 -31.41 -0.70 0.14
CA VAL A 11 -30.08 -0.93 -0.44
C VAL A 11 -30.09 -2.10 -1.43
N VAL A 12 -29.31 -1.98 -2.50
CA VAL A 12 -29.11 -3.07 -3.47
C VAL A 12 -27.93 -3.91 -3.01
N LEU A 13 -28.18 -5.14 -2.56
CA LEU A 13 -27.12 -6.09 -2.25
C LEU A 13 -26.50 -6.65 -3.52
N LEU A 14 -25.17 -6.55 -3.61
CA LEU A 14 -24.37 -7.26 -4.60
C LEU A 14 -24.26 -8.74 -4.21
N THR A 15 -25.08 -9.58 -4.85
CA THR A 15 -25.17 -11.02 -4.55
C THR A 15 -24.25 -11.88 -5.42
N SER A 16 -23.87 -11.38 -6.59
CA SER A 16 -23.06 -12.13 -7.53
C SER A 16 -21.59 -12.07 -7.12
N PRO A 17 -20.88 -13.21 -7.09
CA PRO A 17 -19.47 -13.21 -6.75
C PRO A 17 -18.71 -12.40 -7.80
N ALA A 18 -17.78 -11.56 -7.35
CA ALA A 18 -16.79 -10.96 -8.23
C ALA A 18 -16.05 -12.09 -8.97
N LEU A 19 -15.90 -11.96 -10.29
CA LEU A 19 -14.98 -12.79 -11.04
C LEU A 19 -13.56 -12.56 -10.49
N VAL A 20 -12.69 -13.55 -10.66
CA VAL A 20 -11.26 -13.51 -10.31
C VAL A 20 -10.66 -12.15 -10.73
N GLY A 21 -10.37 -11.28 -9.75
CA GLY A 21 -9.97 -9.89 -9.98
C GLY A 21 -10.94 -8.87 -9.39
N ALA A 22 -10.63 -8.40 -8.17
CA ALA A 22 -11.20 -7.17 -7.62
C ALA A 22 -10.10 -6.11 -7.50
N THR A 23 -10.44 -4.84 -7.67
CA THR A 23 -9.49 -3.74 -7.47
C THR A 23 -10.02 -2.83 -6.37
N GLU A 24 -9.24 -2.59 -5.33
CA GLU A 24 -9.53 -1.56 -4.34
C GLU A 24 -8.57 -0.40 -4.54
N LYS A 25 -9.12 0.79 -4.71
CA LYS A 25 -8.37 2.02 -4.88
C LYS A 25 -8.52 2.89 -3.65
N LEU A 26 -7.40 3.23 -3.02
CA LEU A 26 -7.33 4.17 -1.91
C LEU A 26 -6.76 5.49 -2.42
N GLY A 27 -7.58 6.54 -2.37
CA GLY A 27 -7.26 7.88 -2.86
C GLY A 27 -7.07 8.89 -1.74
N PHE A 28 -5.83 9.26 -1.50
CA PHE A 28 -5.43 10.42 -0.73
C PHE A 28 -5.42 11.68 -1.63
N LYS A 29 -5.07 12.83 -1.06
CA LYS A 29 -4.85 14.04 -1.85
C LYS A 29 -3.84 14.93 -1.12
N THR A 30 -2.74 15.23 -1.78
CA THR A 30 -1.65 16.02 -1.25
C THR A 30 -1.27 17.10 -2.24
N ASP A 31 -1.04 18.31 -1.75
CA ASP A 31 -0.42 19.38 -2.52
C ASP A 31 1.10 19.34 -2.32
N VAL A 32 1.87 19.47 -3.40
CA VAL A 32 3.34 19.38 -3.37
C VAL A 32 3.92 20.59 -4.09
N PHE A 33 4.58 21.47 -3.31
CA PHE A 33 5.30 22.63 -3.83
C PHE A 33 6.78 22.32 -3.89
N GLU A 34 7.32 22.25 -5.10
CA GLU A 34 8.75 22.05 -5.32
C GLU A 34 9.49 23.39 -5.47
N SER A 35 10.60 23.53 -4.75
CA SER A 35 11.50 24.67 -4.82
C SER A 35 12.56 24.47 -5.89
N LYS A 36 13.16 25.56 -6.37
CA LYS A 36 14.19 25.57 -7.42
C LYS A 36 15.39 24.64 -7.12
N ASN A 37 15.74 24.46 -5.85
CA ASN A 37 16.84 23.60 -5.38
C ASN A 37 16.47 22.09 -5.30
N GLY A 38 15.22 21.73 -5.60
CA GLY A 38 14.68 20.37 -5.51
C GLY A 38 14.04 20.00 -4.17
N SER A 39 14.09 20.86 -3.14
CA SER A 39 13.36 20.63 -1.89
C SER A 39 11.86 20.84 -2.07
N GLU A 40 11.02 20.14 -1.31
CA GLU A 40 9.57 20.21 -1.48
C GLU A 40 8.83 20.37 -0.15
N VAL A 41 7.73 21.13 -0.17
CA VAL A 41 6.78 21.30 0.92
C VAL A 41 5.49 20.60 0.55
N ARG A 42 4.91 19.86 1.49
CA ARG A 42 3.77 18.98 1.23
C ARG A 42 2.66 19.23 2.24
N THR A 43 1.42 19.30 1.77
CA THR A 43 0.25 19.54 2.62
C THR A 43 -0.87 18.56 2.26
N PRO A 44 -1.42 17.79 3.20
CA PRO A 44 -2.55 16.92 2.94
C PRO A 44 -3.82 17.77 2.79
N LEU A 45 -4.62 17.49 1.77
CA LEU A 45 -5.87 18.21 1.47
C LEU A 45 -7.12 17.41 1.85
N ARG A 46 -6.95 16.16 2.28
CA ARG A 46 -8.04 15.28 2.72
C ARG A 46 -7.73 14.78 4.12
N ASP A 47 -8.72 14.84 5.00
CA ASP A 47 -8.65 14.25 6.34
C ASP A 47 -8.76 12.72 6.27
N LYS A 48 -9.64 12.22 5.39
CA LYS A 48 -9.89 10.79 5.20
C LYS A 48 -9.66 10.36 3.75
N ALA A 49 -9.15 9.14 3.58
CA ALA A 49 -8.94 8.55 2.26
C ALA A 49 -10.28 8.23 1.61
N ARG A 50 -10.35 8.31 0.27
CA ARG A 50 -11.51 7.81 -0.47
C ARG A 50 -11.26 6.37 -0.91
N GLN A 51 -12.25 5.52 -0.77
CA GLN A 51 -12.20 4.15 -1.29
C GLN A 51 -13.07 4.03 -2.54
N THR A 52 -12.49 3.41 -3.57
CA THR A 52 -13.23 3.01 -4.76
C THR A 52 -13.02 1.52 -4.96
N LEU A 53 -14.11 0.77 -5.16
CA LEU A 53 -14.08 -0.67 -5.35
C LEU A 53 -14.49 -0.99 -6.78
N GLY A 54 -13.58 -1.60 -7.54
CA GLY A 54 -13.81 -2.08 -8.90
C GLY A 54 -14.02 -3.59 -8.89
N PHE A 55 -15.11 -4.04 -9.53
CA PHE A 55 -15.38 -5.45 -9.71
C PHE A 55 -15.76 -5.76 -11.15
N SER A 56 -15.28 -6.90 -11.62
CA SER A 56 -15.79 -7.53 -12.83
C SER A 56 -16.71 -8.69 -12.45
N SER A 57 -17.82 -8.85 -13.15
CA SER A 57 -18.70 -10.02 -12.97
C SER A 57 -19.14 -10.57 -14.32
N ILE A 58 -19.34 -11.88 -14.37
CA ILE A 58 -19.92 -12.58 -15.52
C ILE A 58 -21.25 -13.19 -15.11
N ALA A 59 -22.25 -13.06 -15.98
CA ALA A 59 -23.52 -13.76 -15.87
C ALA A 59 -23.66 -14.71 -17.04
N VAL A 60 -24.12 -15.93 -16.80
CA VAL A 60 -24.26 -16.97 -17.82
C VAL A 60 -25.72 -17.39 -17.97
N LEU A 61 -26.20 -17.49 -19.21
CA LEU A 61 -27.54 -17.97 -19.58
C LEU A 61 -28.68 -17.39 -18.70
N LYS A 62 -29.18 -18.17 -17.74
CA LYS A 62 -30.34 -17.82 -16.91
C LYS A 62 -30.08 -16.63 -15.98
N GLU A 63 -28.84 -16.38 -15.60
CA GLU A 63 -28.47 -15.29 -14.68
C GLU A 63 -28.44 -13.92 -15.38
N ILE A 64 -28.38 -13.89 -16.71
CA ILE A 64 -28.25 -12.65 -17.50
C ILE A 64 -29.41 -11.70 -17.22
N ALA A 65 -30.64 -12.22 -17.16
CA ALA A 65 -31.84 -11.42 -16.91
C ALA A 65 -31.82 -10.79 -15.51
N GLN A 66 -31.43 -11.56 -14.49
CA GLN A 66 -31.32 -11.07 -13.12
C GLN A 66 -30.25 -9.98 -13.00
N HIS A 67 -29.05 -10.22 -13.56
CA HIS A 67 -27.97 -9.24 -13.53
C HIS A 67 -28.35 -7.94 -14.25
N PHE A 68 -29.01 -8.02 -15.40
CA PHE A 68 -29.46 -6.84 -16.14
C PHE A 68 -30.47 -6.03 -15.33
N ASN A 69 -31.51 -6.66 -14.80
CA ASN A 69 -32.57 -5.96 -14.06
C ASN A 69 -32.02 -5.28 -12.79
N VAL A 70 -31.11 -5.95 -12.07
CA VAL A 70 -30.46 -5.39 -10.88
C VAL A 70 -29.56 -4.22 -11.24
N GLN A 71 -28.79 -4.31 -12.33
CA GLN A 71 -27.92 -3.22 -12.80
C GLN A 71 -28.74 -2.03 -13.29
N TRP A 72 -29.77 -2.26 -14.10
CA TRP A 72 -30.62 -1.22 -14.67
C TRP A 72 -31.43 -0.48 -13.60
N GLY A 73 -32.08 -1.21 -12.68
CA GLY A 73 -32.87 -0.60 -11.60
C GLY A 73 -32.03 -0.06 -10.44
N GLY A 74 -30.78 -0.54 -10.28
CA GLY A 74 -29.88 -0.17 -9.20
C GLY A 74 -28.88 0.95 -9.51
N ILE A 75 -28.77 1.40 -10.76
CA ILE A 75 -27.67 2.27 -11.24
C ILE A 75 -27.45 3.58 -10.44
N ARG A 76 -28.51 4.14 -9.84
CA ARG A 76 -28.43 5.36 -8.99
C ARG A 76 -28.95 5.13 -7.55
N LYS A 77 -29.03 3.87 -7.12
CA LYS A 77 -29.38 3.51 -5.74
C LYS A 77 -28.12 3.30 -4.89
N ASN A 78 -28.29 3.22 -3.58
CA ASN A 78 -27.25 2.77 -2.68
C ASN A 78 -27.06 1.26 -2.82
N TRP A 79 -25.80 0.83 -2.81
CA TRP A 79 -25.39 -0.55 -2.91
C TRP A 79 -24.72 -1.01 -1.64
N ALA A 80 -25.14 -2.17 -1.15
CA ALA A 80 -24.43 -2.93 -0.14
C ALA A 80 -23.45 -3.86 -0.89
N VAL A 81 -22.15 -3.55 -0.81
CA VAL A 81 -21.09 -4.31 -1.48
C VAL A 81 -20.30 -5.10 -0.43
N PRO A 82 -20.43 -6.43 -0.38
CA PRO A 82 -19.61 -7.27 0.49
C PRO A 82 -18.15 -7.27 0.04
N LEU A 83 -17.22 -7.08 0.98
CA LEU A 83 -15.79 -7.23 0.73
C LEU A 83 -15.44 -8.72 0.76
N PHE A 84 -15.57 -9.39 -0.38
CA PHE A 84 -15.33 -10.84 -0.50
C PHE A 84 -13.90 -11.24 -0.13
N GLN A 85 -12.94 -10.33 -0.31
CA GLN A 85 -11.54 -10.52 0.06
C GLN A 85 -11.31 -10.59 1.58
N GLU A 86 -12.23 -10.05 2.39
CA GLU A 86 -12.12 -9.96 3.86
C GLU A 86 -13.05 -10.94 4.57
N SER A 87 -13.16 -12.16 4.05
CA SER A 87 -14.07 -13.15 4.65
C SER A 87 -13.50 -13.74 5.94
N GLN A 88 -14.35 -13.91 6.95
CA GLN A 88 -14.04 -14.66 8.16
C GLN A 88 -15.03 -15.82 8.34
N TYR A 89 -14.55 -17.00 8.74
CA TYR A 89 -15.43 -18.09 9.16
C TYR A 89 -15.78 -17.91 10.64
N VAL A 90 -17.08 -17.90 10.97
CA VAL A 90 -17.59 -17.65 12.34
C VAL A 90 -18.39 -18.84 12.90
N GLY A 91 -18.50 -19.95 12.18
CA GLY A 91 -19.22 -21.14 12.65
C GLY A 91 -20.72 -20.91 12.77
N ALA A 92 -21.35 -21.51 13.78
CA ALA A 92 -22.77 -21.35 14.06
C ALA A 92 -23.03 -20.05 14.82
N VAL A 93 -23.98 -19.25 14.34
CA VAL A 93 -24.46 -18.04 14.99
C VAL A 93 -25.89 -18.29 15.41
N ASP A 94 -26.19 -18.07 16.69
CA ASP A 94 -27.54 -18.14 17.27
C ASP A 94 -27.64 -17.07 18.37
N GLY A 95 -28.17 -15.90 18.00
CA GLY A 95 -28.31 -14.77 18.91
C GLY A 95 -27.92 -13.44 18.27
N ASP A 96 -27.70 -12.44 19.12
CA ASP A 96 -27.37 -11.05 18.77
C ASP A 96 -25.86 -10.75 18.89
N PHE A 97 -25.03 -11.73 19.22
CA PHE A 97 -23.58 -11.57 19.30
C PHE A 97 -22.86 -12.54 18.38
N ILE A 98 -21.91 -12.02 17.58
CA ILE A 98 -21.04 -12.82 16.72
C ILE A 98 -19.61 -12.73 17.23
N GLU A 99 -19.06 -13.85 17.69
CA GLU A 99 -17.63 -13.96 18.00
C GLU A 99 -16.80 -13.90 16.72
N CYS A 100 -16.03 -12.82 16.55
CA CYS A 100 -15.17 -12.65 15.39
C CYS A 100 -13.98 -11.73 15.69
N ARG A 101 -13.05 -11.65 14.73
CA ARG A 101 -11.90 -10.75 14.86
C ARG A 101 -12.28 -9.40 14.26
N THR A 102 -12.13 -8.34 15.05
CA THR A 102 -12.50 -6.97 14.69
C THR A 102 -11.28 -6.06 14.54
N ASP A 103 -10.08 -6.57 14.85
CA ASP A 103 -8.81 -5.86 14.81
C ASP A 103 -8.26 -5.68 13.39
N ILE A 104 -8.37 -6.70 12.54
CA ILE A 104 -7.81 -6.70 11.17
C ILE A 104 -8.86 -6.57 10.06
N TYR A 105 -10.13 -6.77 10.39
CA TYR A 105 -11.24 -6.77 9.42
C TYR A 105 -11.99 -5.45 9.45
N SER A 106 -12.51 -5.05 8.29
CA SER A 106 -13.13 -3.75 8.04
C SER A 106 -14.54 -3.56 8.65
N PHE A 107 -14.76 -3.92 9.91
CA PHE A 107 -16.04 -3.73 10.60
C PHE A 107 -16.11 -2.36 11.31
N TYR A 108 -17.24 -1.68 11.20
CA TYR A 108 -17.48 -0.42 11.92
C TYR A 108 -18.79 -0.47 12.71
N ALA A 109 -18.91 0.37 13.73
CA ALA A 109 -20.16 0.52 14.45
C ALA A 109 -21.22 1.18 13.54
N LYS A 110 -22.48 0.78 13.69
CA LYS A 110 -23.59 1.25 12.84
C LYS A 110 -23.39 0.96 11.35
N SER A 111 -22.75 -0.16 11.02
CA SER A 111 -22.58 -0.64 9.64
C SER A 111 -23.32 -1.95 9.41
N ILE A 112 -23.26 -2.45 8.17
CA ILE A 112 -23.87 -3.72 7.77
C ILE A 112 -22.79 -4.79 7.61
N ALA A 113 -23.14 -6.05 7.87
CA ALA A 113 -22.37 -7.21 7.42
C ALA A 113 -23.28 -8.25 6.74
N VAL A 114 -22.66 -9.18 6.02
CA VAL A 114 -23.37 -10.30 5.38
C VAL A 114 -22.84 -11.61 5.92
N LEU A 115 -23.76 -12.45 6.38
CA LEU A 115 -23.52 -13.85 6.69
C LEU A 115 -23.91 -14.70 5.48
N ARG A 116 -23.02 -15.62 5.12
CA ARG A 116 -23.23 -16.52 3.99
C ARG A 116 -23.01 -17.96 4.38
N ASN A 117 -23.95 -18.81 4.00
CA ASN A 117 -23.80 -20.27 4.02
C ASN A 117 -24.16 -20.84 2.63
N GLY A 118 -23.14 -21.19 1.84
CA GLY A 118 -23.34 -21.64 0.47
C GLY A 118 -24.01 -20.56 -0.42
N SER A 119 -25.27 -20.78 -0.76
CA SER A 119 -26.10 -19.86 -1.56
C SER A 119 -27.03 -18.97 -0.73
N GLU A 120 -27.16 -19.24 0.57
CA GLU A 120 -27.96 -18.42 1.47
C GLU A 120 -27.16 -17.20 1.92
N PHE A 121 -27.78 -16.02 1.84
CA PHE A 121 -27.23 -14.75 2.32
C PHE A 121 -28.20 -14.15 3.33
N LYS A 122 -27.69 -13.78 4.51
CA LYS A 122 -28.41 -12.97 5.49
C LYS A 122 -27.64 -11.68 5.74
N ILE A 123 -28.34 -10.56 5.65
CA ILE A 123 -27.80 -9.26 6.06
C ILE A 123 -27.98 -9.13 7.57
N VAL A 124 -26.97 -8.60 8.25
CA VAL A 124 -27.02 -8.27 9.68
C VAL A 124 -26.56 -6.84 9.89
N GLU A 125 -27.21 -6.13 10.81
CA GLU A 125 -26.86 -4.77 11.20
C GLU A 125 -26.03 -4.79 12.48
N ILE A 126 -24.92 -4.06 12.48
CA ILE A 126 -23.96 -4.00 13.59
C ILE A 126 -24.29 -2.79 14.45
N ALA A 127 -24.68 -3.04 15.71
CA ALA A 127 -24.92 -1.99 16.70
C ALA A 127 -23.59 -1.42 17.21
N SER A 128 -22.66 -2.29 17.63
CA SER A 128 -21.34 -1.92 18.12
C SER A 128 -20.28 -2.97 17.79
N VAL A 129 -19.03 -2.51 17.67
CA VAL A 129 -17.86 -3.37 17.45
C VAL A 129 -17.12 -3.51 18.78
N GLU A 130 -16.99 -4.73 19.28
CA GLU A 130 -16.24 -5.07 20.48
C GLU A 130 -14.90 -5.71 20.12
N SER A 131 -14.00 -5.88 21.10
CA SER A 131 -12.67 -6.46 20.86
C SER A 131 -12.71 -7.95 20.47
N ASN A 132 -13.76 -8.66 20.85
CA ASN A 132 -13.94 -10.10 20.66
C ASN A 132 -15.12 -10.45 19.74
N GLY A 133 -15.82 -9.46 19.18
CA GLY A 133 -16.98 -9.74 18.34
C GLY A 133 -17.80 -8.52 17.95
N LEU A 134 -18.94 -8.80 17.32
CA LEU A 134 -19.89 -7.81 16.85
C LEU A 134 -21.21 -8.00 17.59
N GLN A 135 -21.70 -6.91 18.18
CA GLN A 135 -23.07 -6.85 18.69
C GLN A 135 -23.99 -6.45 17.56
N LEU A 136 -25.02 -7.25 17.31
CA LEU A 136 -26.05 -7.03 16.30
C LEU A 136 -27.23 -6.24 16.87
N THR A 137 -27.95 -5.55 15.99
CA THR A 137 -29.24 -4.93 16.34
C THR A 137 -30.32 -5.99 16.55
N ASP A 138 -30.38 -6.98 15.65
CA ASP A 138 -31.37 -8.05 15.67
C ASP A 138 -30.69 -9.42 15.75
N PRO A 139 -31.27 -10.38 16.52
CA PRO A 139 -30.73 -11.72 16.62
C PRO A 139 -30.85 -12.48 15.30
N VAL A 140 -29.84 -13.27 14.97
CA VAL A 140 -29.80 -14.11 13.77
C VAL A 140 -29.41 -15.54 14.09
N VAL A 141 -30.01 -16.46 13.33
CA VAL A 141 -29.69 -17.90 13.39
C VAL A 141 -29.13 -18.35 12.05
N MET A 142 -27.92 -18.91 12.05
CA MET A 142 -27.28 -19.55 10.90
C MET A 142 -26.27 -20.60 11.36
N ALA A 143 -26.37 -21.84 10.88
CA ALA A 143 -25.60 -22.96 11.42
C ALA A 143 -24.10 -22.96 11.06
N SER A 144 -23.70 -22.44 9.89
CA SER A 144 -22.28 -22.40 9.47
C SER A 144 -22.09 -21.21 8.55
N ALA A 145 -21.62 -20.11 9.10
CA ALA A 145 -21.58 -18.84 8.41
C ALA A 145 -20.15 -18.38 8.13
N LYS A 146 -19.98 -17.81 6.94
CA LYS A 146 -18.89 -16.88 6.63
C LYS A 146 -19.41 -15.46 6.75
N LEU A 147 -18.73 -14.66 7.55
CA LEU A 147 -18.99 -13.25 7.75
C LEU A 147 -18.18 -12.43 6.75
N TYR A 148 -18.83 -11.47 6.12
CA TYR A 148 -18.24 -10.52 5.18
C TYR A 148 -18.57 -9.09 5.64
N PRO A 149 -17.55 -8.22 5.83
CA PRO A 149 -17.79 -6.79 5.97
C PRO A 149 -18.49 -6.23 4.73
N VAL A 150 -19.45 -5.33 4.91
CA VAL A 150 -20.16 -4.68 3.79
C VAL A 150 -19.86 -3.19 3.78
N ARG A 151 -19.61 -2.67 2.58
CA ARG A 151 -19.46 -1.25 2.34
C ARG A 151 -20.68 -0.69 1.61
N LEU A 152 -21.20 0.41 2.13
CA LEU A 152 -22.23 1.17 1.45
C LEU A 152 -21.57 2.00 0.34
N CYS A 153 -22.04 1.79 -0.89
CA CYS A 153 -21.45 2.40 -2.07
C CYS A 153 -22.52 2.96 -3.00
N PHE A 154 -22.10 3.80 -3.93
CA PHE A 154 -22.88 4.12 -5.13
C PHE A 154 -22.04 3.89 -6.37
N ILE A 155 -22.69 3.63 -7.52
CA ILE A 155 -21.98 3.41 -8.78
C ILE A 155 -21.45 4.74 -9.30
N SER A 156 -20.15 4.77 -9.58
CA SER A 156 -19.47 5.92 -10.18
C SER A 156 -19.58 5.85 -11.69
N GLY A 157 -20.27 6.81 -12.32
CA GLY A 157 -20.44 6.85 -13.77
C GLY A 157 -21.42 5.79 -14.27
N ASP A 158 -21.09 5.16 -15.39
CA ASP A 158 -21.96 4.21 -16.10
C ASP A 158 -21.39 2.79 -16.09
N ILE A 159 -22.27 1.80 -16.21
CA ILE A 159 -21.88 0.38 -16.25
C ILE A 159 -21.60 -0.01 -17.71
N SER A 160 -20.37 -0.42 -18.00
CA SER A 160 -20.04 -1.03 -19.30
C SER A 160 -20.33 -2.53 -19.26
N ARG A 161 -20.93 -3.05 -20.34
CA ARG A 161 -21.31 -4.46 -20.49
C ARG A 161 -20.84 -4.99 -21.84
N GLN A 162 -20.15 -6.12 -21.82
CA GLN A 162 -19.84 -6.93 -23.00
C GLN A 162 -20.86 -8.08 -23.04
N ILE A 163 -21.62 -8.17 -24.13
CA ILE A 163 -22.73 -9.12 -24.25
C ILE A 163 -22.46 -10.12 -25.37
N SER A 164 -22.86 -11.36 -25.14
CA SER A 164 -22.91 -12.43 -26.14
C SER A 164 -24.20 -13.24 -25.95
N GLY A 165 -24.48 -14.18 -26.86
CA GLY A 165 -25.64 -15.06 -26.73
C GLY A 165 -25.59 -16.01 -25.52
N ILE A 166 -24.43 -16.19 -24.89
CA ILE A 166 -24.21 -17.18 -23.81
C ILE A 166 -23.88 -16.51 -22.48
N HIS A 167 -23.13 -15.41 -22.51
CA HIS A 167 -22.66 -14.70 -21.32
C HIS A 167 -22.74 -13.18 -21.47
N ALA A 168 -22.84 -12.50 -20.34
CA ALA A 168 -22.68 -11.05 -20.23
C ALA A 168 -21.64 -10.73 -19.16
N GLN A 169 -20.58 -10.02 -19.54
CA GLN A 169 -19.57 -9.50 -18.62
C GLN A 169 -19.82 -8.02 -18.34
N CYS A 170 -19.73 -7.60 -17.09
CA CYS A 170 -19.78 -6.18 -16.73
C CYS A 170 -18.59 -5.79 -15.87
N SER A 171 -18.20 -4.51 -15.99
CA SER A 171 -17.26 -3.86 -15.09
C SER A 171 -17.99 -2.73 -14.37
N ILE A 172 -17.96 -2.76 -13.03
CA ILE A 172 -18.65 -1.79 -12.19
C ILE A 172 -17.65 -1.19 -11.21
N THR A 173 -17.66 0.14 -11.14
CA THR A 173 -16.85 0.91 -10.19
C THR A 173 -17.77 1.54 -9.16
N PHE A 174 -17.52 1.21 -7.89
CA PHE A 174 -18.27 1.69 -6.74
C PHE A 174 -17.46 2.73 -5.98
N ASN A 175 -18.02 3.89 -5.70
CA ASN A 175 -17.47 4.81 -4.71
C ASN A 175 -18.09 4.49 -3.36
N VAL A 176 -17.23 4.25 -2.37
CA VAL A 176 -17.67 3.98 -1.01
C VAL A 176 -18.12 5.30 -0.37
N ILE A 177 -19.29 5.27 0.26
CA ILE A 177 -19.86 6.43 0.99
C ILE A 177 -19.21 6.54 2.36
N ASP A 178 -19.03 5.41 3.02
CA ASP A 178 -18.38 5.31 4.31
C ASP A 178 -16.86 5.40 4.15
N GLU A 179 -16.25 6.41 4.75
CA GLU A 179 -14.84 6.69 4.54
C GLU A 179 -13.99 5.64 5.27
N PRO A 180 -13.08 4.92 4.58
CA PRO A 180 -12.26 3.92 5.22
C PRO A 180 -11.35 4.55 6.27
N GLU A 181 -11.21 3.87 7.40
CA GLU A 181 -10.34 4.26 8.49
C GLU A 181 -9.48 3.05 8.88
N ALA A 182 -8.16 3.26 8.93
CA ALA A 182 -7.24 2.28 9.45
C ALA A 182 -6.35 2.97 10.48
N GLN A 183 -6.11 2.29 11.61
CA GLN A 183 -5.23 2.82 12.64
C GLN A 183 -3.82 2.98 12.08
N GLU A 184 -3.25 4.18 12.14
CA GLU A 184 -1.89 4.41 11.66
C GLU A 184 -0.88 3.48 12.37
N SER A 185 0.10 2.96 11.62
CA SER A 185 1.24 2.25 12.21
C SER A 185 2.25 3.23 12.80
N THR A 186 2.86 2.88 13.93
CA THR A 186 3.98 3.63 14.53
C THR A 186 5.26 2.79 14.40
N PRO A 187 5.96 2.85 13.26
CA PRO A 187 7.19 2.09 13.03
C PRO A 187 8.36 2.67 13.84
N ALA A 188 9.50 1.95 13.83
CA ALA A 188 10.75 2.51 14.33
C ALA A 188 11.10 3.79 13.57
N GLN A 189 11.71 4.76 14.25
CA GLN A 189 12.09 6.04 13.65
C GLN A 189 13.61 6.16 13.53
N PHE A 190 14.04 6.80 12.45
CA PHE A 190 15.41 7.19 12.21
C PHE A 190 15.43 8.68 11.85
N LEU A 191 16.18 9.48 12.62
CA LEU A 191 16.24 10.94 12.45
C LEU A 191 14.88 11.66 12.47
N GLY A 192 13.89 11.09 13.18
CA GLY A 192 12.54 11.66 13.32
C GLY A 192 11.51 11.18 12.29
N ASP A 193 11.96 10.49 11.23
CA ASP A 193 11.09 9.91 10.20
C ASP A 193 10.98 8.38 10.34
N ASP A 194 9.89 7.84 9.81
CA ASP A 194 9.55 6.43 9.88
C ASP A 194 10.54 5.57 9.07
N LEU A 195 11.00 4.44 9.62
CA LEU A 195 11.97 3.53 9.00
C LEU A 195 11.34 2.19 8.63
N TYR A 196 11.53 1.77 7.38
CA TYR A 196 11.02 0.50 6.87
C TYR A 196 12.10 -0.32 6.15
N PHE A 197 11.96 -1.65 6.27
CA PHE A 197 12.79 -2.64 5.58
C PHE A 197 11.90 -3.67 4.86
N PHE A 198 11.18 -3.21 3.85
CA PHE A 198 10.33 -4.06 3.02
C PHE A 198 11.14 -5.03 2.15
N CYS A 199 10.49 -6.04 1.57
CA CYS A 199 11.04 -6.76 0.44
C CYS A 199 10.52 -6.12 -0.85
N LEU A 200 11.40 -5.53 -1.66
CA LEU A 200 10.99 -4.81 -2.89
C LEU A 200 10.85 -5.69 -4.12
N THR A 201 11.41 -6.89 -4.10
CA THR A 201 11.49 -7.75 -5.28
C THR A 201 11.03 -9.17 -4.98
N TYR A 202 10.37 -9.76 -5.97
CA TYR A 202 10.28 -11.20 -6.09
C TYR A 202 11.69 -11.75 -6.36
N SER A 203 12.03 -12.91 -5.81
CA SER A 203 13.29 -13.58 -6.12
C SER A 203 13.36 -13.90 -7.62
N GLY A 204 14.05 -13.06 -8.39
CA GLY A 204 14.34 -13.29 -9.81
C GLY A 204 13.73 -12.30 -10.81
N ASP A 205 12.87 -11.37 -10.38
CA ASP A 205 12.38 -10.29 -11.27
C ASP A 205 13.28 -9.05 -11.18
N SER A 206 13.43 -8.34 -12.30
CA SER A 206 14.22 -7.10 -12.36
C SER A 206 13.32 -5.89 -12.09
N MET A 207 13.79 -4.99 -11.25
CA MET A 207 13.12 -3.71 -10.99
C MET A 207 13.86 -2.61 -11.73
N GLU A 208 13.12 -1.75 -12.42
CA GLU A 208 13.66 -0.53 -12.98
C GLU A 208 13.70 0.57 -11.91
N ALA A 209 14.84 1.26 -11.83
CA ALA A 209 15.00 2.46 -11.03
C ALA A 209 15.57 3.57 -11.90
N THR A 210 15.12 4.80 -11.66
CA THR A 210 15.55 5.98 -12.43
C THR A 210 16.30 6.93 -11.51
N ILE A 211 17.50 7.35 -11.93
CA ILE A 211 18.21 8.46 -11.32
C ILE A 211 17.95 9.68 -12.19
N SER A 212 17.31 10.70 -11.64
CA SER A 212 16.97 11.91 -12.38
C SER A 212 17.42 13.17 -11.63
N GLN A 213 17.86 14.15 -12.39
CA GLN A 213 18.15 15.49 -11.91
C GLN A 213 17.68 16.46 -12.97
N HIS A 214 17.07 17.58 -12.55
CA HIS A 214 16.64 18.63 -13.48
C HIS A 214 17.81 19.07 -14.37
N GLN A 215 17.61 19.17 -15.67
CA GLN A 215 18.65 19.59 -16.60
C GLN A 215 18.11 20.70 -17.49
N ASP A 216 18.76 21.85 -17.44
CA ASP A 216 18.53 22.97 -18.35
C ASP A 216 19.57 22.86 -19.47
N ILE A 217 19.12 22.64 -20.70
CA ILE A 217 19.97 22.62 -21.89
C ILE A 217 19.67 23.87 -22.72
N ILE A 218 20.70 24.66 -23.00
CA ILE A 218 20.63 25.80 -23.90
C ILE A 218 21.45 25.43 -25.13
N ASP A 219 20.75 25.10 -26.21
CA ASP A 219 21.34 24.83 -27.52
C ASP A 219 20.72 25.79 -28.54
N ASN A 220 21.57 26.60 -29.18
CA ASN A 220 21.16 27.54 -30.22
C ASN A 220 21.30 26.94 -31.62
N GLU A 221 21.53 25.62 -31.74
CA GLU A 221 21.81 24.84 -32.97
C GLU A 221 23.06 25.30 -33.76
N ILE A 222 23.66 26.41 -33.34
CA ILE A 222 24.86 27.02 -33.87
C ILE A 222 25.74 27.39 -32.66
N GLY A 223 26.87 26.70 -32.49
CA GLY A 223 27.84 27.00 -31.43
C GLY A 223 27.89 25.96 -30.30
N VAL A 224 28.26 26.40 -29.09
CA VAL A 224 28.49 25.54 -27.92
C VAL A 224 27.18 25.29 -27.17
N VAL A 225 26.90 24.03 -26.85
CA VAL A 225 25.78 23.63 -26.00
C VAL A 225 26.13 23.90 -24.54
N PHE A 226 25.26 24.63 -23.83
CA PHE A 226 25.37 24.84 -22.39
C PHE A 226 24.40 23.93 -21.65
N GLN A 227 24.84 23.32 -20.55
CA GLN A 227 23.98 22.57 -19.64
C GLN A 227 24.17 23.02 -18.20
N GLY A 228 23.08 23.04 -17.45
CA GLY A 228 23.07 23.34 -16.03
C GLY A 228 21.98 22.59 -15.29
N THR A 229 22.03 22.64 -13.97
CA THR A 229 20.97 22.15 -13.10
C THR A 229 20.77 23.10 -11.95
N ASN A 230 19.52 23.33 -11.58
CA ASN A 230 19.17 24.10 -10.40
C ASN A 230 19.02 23.21 -9.15
N TRP A 231 18.93 21.90 -9.33
CA TRP A 231 18.76 20.95 -8.23
C TRP A 231 20.10 20.67 -7.55
N ASN A 232 20.09 20.63 -6.22
CA ASN A 232 21.28 20.32 -5.42
C ASN A 232 21.61 18.83 -5.35
N PHE A 233 20.66 17.96 -5.73
CA PHE A 233 20.78 16.51 -5.63
C PHE A 233 19.98 15.82 -6.73
N ALA A 234 20.40 14.61 -7.10
CA ALA A 234 19.61 13.73 -7.94
C ALA A 234 18.57 12.98 -7.09
N ARG A 235 17.39 12.74 -7.67
CA ARG A 235 16.35 11.90 -7.08
C ARG A 235 16.47 10.48 -7.64
N TYR A 236 16.20 9.51 -6.79
CA TYR A 236 16.13 8.09 -7.15
C TYR A 236 14.67 7.65 -7.06
N SER A 237 14.07 7.31 -8.19
CA SER A 237 12.71 6.76 -8.23
C SER A 237 12.75 5.26 -8.50
N LYS A 238 11.82 4.53 -7.91
CA LYS A 238 11.62 3.10 -8.16
C LYS A 238 10.19 2.70 -7.87
N GLN A 239 9.79 1.51 -8.31
CA GLN A 239 8.49 0.94 -7.96
C GLN A 239 8.59 0.15 -6.66
N TYR A 240 7.73 0.47 -5.69
CA TYR A 240 7.46 -0.39 -4.55
C TYR A 240 6.43 -1.43 -4.96
N ARG A 241 6.83 -2.71 -5.02
CA ARG A 241 5.92 -3.83 -5.29
C ARG A 241 5.76 -4.69 -4.03
N ALA A 242 4.53 -5.02 -3.67
CA ALA A 242 4.22 -5.91 -2.56
C ALA A 242 3.22 -6.98 -3.00
N VAL A 243 3.53 -8.23 -2.64
CA VAL A 243 2.59 -9.34 -2.70
C VAL A 243 2.14 -9.61 -1.28
N ILE A 244 0.84 -9.56 -1.09
CA ILE A 244 0.17 -9.72 0.19
C ILE A 244 -0.53 -11.06 0.14
N THR A 245 -0.20 -11.95 1.07
CA THR A 245 -0.68 -13.33 1.07
C THR A 245 -1.72 -13.61 2.13
N ASN A 246 -1.79 -12.76 3.16
CA ASN A 246 -2.69 -12.94 4.28
C ASN A 246 -3.38 -11.61 4.68
N GLN A 247 -4.47 -11.75 5.44
CA GLN A 247 -5.27 -10.60 5.87
C GLN A 247 -4.50 -9.67 6.83
N SER A 248 -3.58 -10.21 7.64
CA SER A 248 -2.76 -9.39 8.56
C SER A 248 -1.81 -8.48 7.80
N GLU A 249 -1.12 -9.01 6.80
CA GLU A 249 -0.25 -8.27 5.87
C GLU A 249 -1.05 -7.24 5.09
N LEU A 250 -2.28 -7.56 4.67
CA LEU A 250 -3.16 -6.60 4.00
C LEU A 250 -3.49 -5.43 4.93
N TYR A 251 -3.84 -5.74 6.18
CA TYR A 251 -4.14 -4.73 7.18
C TYR A 251 -2.90 -3.87 7.48
N ASP A 252 -1.74 -4.48 7.75
CA ASP A 252 -0.47 -3.78 7.99
C ASP A 252 -0.08 -2.89 6.81
N TYR A 253 -0.30 -3.37 5.58
CA TYR A 253 -0.07 -2.57 4.37
C TYR A 253 -1.01 -1.37 4.28
N ARG A 254 -2.30 -1.53 4.63
CA ARG A 254 -3.23 -0.40 4.73
C ARG A 254 -2.78 0.57 5.81
N ARG A 255 -2.39 0.11 6.99
CA ARG A 255 -1.86 0.98 8.06
C ARG A 255 -0.67 1.79 7.57
N PHE A 256 0.23 1.19 6.80
CA PHE A 256 1.33 1.88 6.13
C PHE A 256 0.82 2.98 5.19
N LEU A 257 -0.11 2.67 4.27
CA LEU A 257 -0.68 3.66 3.34
C LEU A 257 -1.36 4.82 4.07
N PHE A 258 -2.20 4.54 5.07
CA PHE A 258 -2.85 5.56 5.90
C PHE A 258 -1.84 6.41 6.67
N ARG A 259 -0.76 5.79 7.16
CA ARG A 259 0.33 6.51 7.82
C ARG A 259 1.12 7.39 6.85
N ARG A 260 1.17 7.09 5.54
CA ARG A 260 1.82 7.94 4.51
C ARG A 260 0.93 9.08 4.01
N GLN A 261 -0.38 8.88 4.01
CA GLN A 261 -1.37 9.82 3.49
C GLN A 261 -1.04 10.25 2.05
N GLY A 262 -0.73 9.29 1.17
CA GLY A 262 -0.28 9.55 -0.19
C GLY A 262 1.14 10.13 -0.22
N ARG A 263 1.30 11.31 -0.85
CA ARG A 263 2.60 11.97 -1.02
C ARG A 263 3.08 12.73 0.23
N PHE A 264 2.31 12.79 1.31
CA PHE A 264 2.58 13.70 2.43
C PHE A 264 3.80 13.31 3.29
N ARG A 265 3.77 12.15 3.95
CA ARG A 265 4.79 11.76 4.95
C ARG A 265 5.90 10.91 4.34
N PRO A 266 7.17 11.32 4.48
CA PRO A 266 8.31 10.55 3.98
C PRO A 266 8.75 9.45 4.96
N PHE A 267 9.43 8.43 4.44
CA PHE A 267 9.96 7.29 5.19
C PHE A 267 11.32 6.86 4.65
N TRP A 268 12.16 6.34 5.53
CA TRP A 268 13.44 5.77 5.18
C TRP A 268 13.29 4.39 4.57
N LEU A 269 13.96 4.18 3.44
CA LEU A 269 13.97 2.91 2.74
C LEU A 269 15.35 2.66 2.10
N PRO A 270 15.92 1.45 2.23
CA PRO A 270 17.16 1.12 1.53
C PRO A 270 16.96 1.17 0.01
N THR A 271 18.05 1.37 -0.72
CA THR A 271 18.09 1.08 -2.16
C THR A 271 17.95 -0.41 -2.45
N TYR A 272 18.37 -1.27 -1.51
CA TYR A 272 18.53 -2.73 -1.62
C TYR A 272 19.63 -3.19 -2.57
N GLU A 273 20.35 -2.24 -3.17
CA GLU A 273 21.52 -2.50 -3.98
C GLU A 273 22.77 -2.61 -3.09
N SER A 274 23.79 -3.34 -3.55
CA SER A 274 25.07 -3.39 -2.85
C SER A 274 25.91 -2.16 -3.20
N ASN A 275 25.49 -1.00 -2.71
CA ASN A 275 26.12 0.28 -3.05
C ASN A 275 27.51 0.46 -2.44
N MET A 276 27.83 -0.27 -1.37
CA MET A 276 29.16 -0.28 -0.76
C MET A 276 29.58 -1.72 -0.44
N ARG A 277 30.87 -1.99 -0.56
CA ARG A 277 31.46 -3.31 -0.26
C ARG A 277 32.35 -3.22 0.97
N CYS A 278 32.04 -4.02 1.98
CA CYS A 278 32.82 -4.08 3.21
C CYS A 278 34.20 -4.72 2.96
N LYS A 279 35.27 -4.05 3.40
CA LYS A 279 36.65 -4.56 3.47
C LYS A 279 37.19 -4.69 4.89
N SER A 280 36.41 -4.30 5.89
CA SER A 280 36.77 -4.52 7.30
C SER A 280 36.96 -5.99 7.61
N THR A 281 37.76 -6.27 8.64
CA THR A 281 37.92 -7.58 9.25
C THR A 281 37.66 -7.48 10.75
N GLY A 282 37.26 -8.58 11.39
CA GLY A 282 36.95 -8.61 12.82
C GLY A 282 35.66 -7.85 13.19
N LEU A 283 35.61 -7.35 14.43
CA LEU A 283 34.46 -6.64 14.97
C LEU A 283 34.42 -5.18 14.48
N ILE A 284 33.27 -4.78 13.93
CA ILE A 284 33.00 -3.42 13.47
C ILE A 284 32.09 -2.74 14.49
N SER A 285 32.60 -1.69 15.13
CA SER A 285 31.83 -0.81 16.01
C SER A 285 31.32 0.41 15.23
N SER A 286 32.00 1.55 15.34
CA SER A 286 31.66 2.80 14.65
C SER A 286 32.50 3.05 13.40
N VAL A 287 33.52 2.23 13.13
CA VAL A 287 34.43 2.43 11.99
C VAL A 287 34.37 1.24 11.05
N LEU A 288 34.00 1.51 9.80
CA LEU A 288 33.86 0.56 8.72
C LEU A 288 34.82 0.93 7.58
N LEU A 289 35.59 -0.04 7.09
CA LEU A 289 36.37 0.07 5.87
C LEU A 289 35.53 -0.44 4.71
N VAL A 290 35.37 0.39 3.70
CA VAL A 290 34.71 0.03 2.44
C VAL A 290 35.68 0.14 1.27
N GLU A 291 35.35 -0.53 0.17
CA GLU A 291 36.05 -0.37 -1.09
C GLU A 291 35.93 1.06 -1.64
N ARG A 292 36.99 1.53 -2.32
CA ARG A 292 37.01 2.86 -2.96
C ARG A 292 36.24 2.84 -4.29
N ASP A 293 34.91 2.82 -4.20
CA ASP A 293 34.00 2.80 -5.35
C ASP A 293 33.49 4.21 -5.71
N GLN A 294 34.39 5.20 -5.80
CA GLN A 294 34.07 6.61 -6.11
C GLN A 294 33.09 7.32 -5.14
N HIS A 295 32.61 6.64 -4.09
CA HIS A 295 31.71 7.22 -3.08
C HIS A 295 32.18 8.58 -2.57
N LYS A 296 33.44 8.69 -2.15
CA LYS A 296 34.00 9.94 -1.60
C LYS A 296 34.05 11.08 -2.64
N GLN A 297 34.13 10.77 -3.92
CA GLN A 297 34.27 11.77 -4.98
C GLN A 297 32.92 12.25 -5.51
N LEU A 298 31.95 11.35 -5.66
CA LEU A 298 30.68 11.63 -6.36
C LEU A 298 29.44 11.50 -5.48
N ALA A 299 29.52 10.79 -4.35
CA ALA A 299 28.39 10.46 -3.49
C ALA A 299 28.60 10.83 -2.02
N ASP A 300 29.55 11.72 -1.71
CA ASP A 300 29.85 12.15 -0.32
C ASP A 300 28.66 12.87 0.34
N LEU A 301 27.72 13.38 -0.46
CA LEU A 301 26.46 13.95 0.00
C LEU A 301 25.49 12.89 0.55
N ARG A 302 25.61 11.62 0.13
CA ARG A 302 24.77 10.51 0.63
C ARG A 302 25.31 10.01 1.96
N LYS A 303 24.79 10.57 3.06
CA LYS A 303 25.27 10.28 4.43
C LYS A 303 24.53 9.13 5.12
N HIS A 304 23.41 8.65 4.60
CA HIS A 304 22.61 7.64 5.29
C HIS A 304 22.77 6.28 4.61
N ILE A 305 23.02 5.25 5.40
CA ILE A 305 23.25 3.88 4.94
C ILE A 305 22.43 2.88 5.77
N ALA A 306 22.04 1.79 5.13
CA ALA A 306 21.46 0.63 5.76
C ALA A 306 22.41 -0.55 5.61
N ILE A 307 22.66 -1.27 6.71
CA ILE A 307 23.55 -2.43 6.73
C ILE A 307 22.71 -3.65 7.05
N LYS A 308 22.77 -4.67 6.20
CA LYS A 308 22.17 -5.98 6.47
C LYS A 308 23.24 -6.88 7.06
N SER A 309 23.02 -7.33 8.30
CA SER A 309 23.90 -8.24 9.01
C SER A 309 23.11 -9.32 9.74
N ASP A 310 23.52 -10.57 9.63
CA ASP A 310 22.80 -11.74 10.18
C ASP A 310 21.30 -11.74 9.81
N GLY A 311 20.96 -11.41 8.57
CA GLY A 311 19.57 -11.28 8.10
C GLY A 311 18.82 -10.01 8.53
N ILE A 312 19.35 -9.21 9.46
CA ILE A 312 18.68 -8.03 10.04
C ILE A 312 19.25 -6.74 9.43
N TRP A 313 18.36 -5.81 9.09
CA TRP A 313 18.73 -4.48 8.63
C TRP A 313 18.84 -3.47 9.78
N THR A 314 19.88 -2.64 9.74
CA THR A 314 20.09 -1.53 10.67
C THR A 314 20.41 -0.24 9.93
N ALA A 315 19.92 0.90 10.44
CA ALA A 315 20.11 2.22 9.85
C ALA A 315 21.24 3.00 10.54
N HIS A 316 22.09 3.67 9.75
CA HIS A 316 23.24 4.40 10.25
C HIS A 316 23.49 5.68 9.44
N THR A 317 24.05 6.70 10.09
CA THR A 317 24.54 7.93 9.48
C THR A 317 26.06 7.92 9.45
N VAL A 318 26.62 8.19 8.28
CA VAL A 318 28.03 8.47 8.03
C VAL A 318 28.35 9.87 8.54
N THR A 319 29.16 9.94 9.58
CA THR A 319 29.60 11.20 10.20
C THR A 319 30.92 11.70 9.62
N ALA A 320 31.78 10.78 9.18
CA ALA A 320 33.05 11.11 8.55
C ALA A 320 33.45 10.03 7.53
N SER A 321 34.09 10.44 6.44
CA SER A 321 34.63 9.55 5.41
C SER A 321 36.02 10.04 5.00
N ALA A 322 37.02 9.15 5.00
CA ALA A 322 38.40 9.48 4.64
C ALA A 322 39.05 8.36 3.81
N PRO A 323 39.81 8.69 2.74
CA PRO A 323 40.56 7.69 2.01
C PRO A 323 41.70 7.13 2.88
N VAL A 324 41.90 5.82 2.83
CA VAL A 324 43.00 5.12 3.51
C VAL A 324 43.83 4.35 2.48
N ALA A 325 45.03 3.91 2.86
CA ALA A 325 45.88 3.05 2.05
C ALA A 325 45.15 1.76 1.62
N GLY A 326 45.57 1.15 0.50
CA GLY A 326 45.00 -0.13 0.04
C GLY A 326 43.63 -0.04 -0.64
N ASN A 327 43.39 0.99 -1.46
CA ASN A 327 42.15 1.18 -2.23
C ASN A 327 40.87 1.08 -1.39
N SER A 328 40.91 1.66 -0.19
CA SER A 328 39.81 1.62 0.78
C SER A 328 39.44 3.03 1.24
N ILE A 329 38.21 3.18 1.71
CA ILE A 329 37.70 4.38 2.38
C ILE A 329 37.27 3.96 3.79
N GLN A 330 37.73 4.69 4.78
CA GLN A 330 37.24 4.56 6.14
C GLN A 330 36.01 5.44 6.33
N ILE A 331 34.95 4.84 6.84
CA ILE A 331 33.66 5.46 7.11
C ILE A 331 33.38 5.32 8.60
N THR A 332 33.06 6.45 9.23
CA THR A 332 32.61 6.49 10.62
C THR A 332 31.09 6.58 10.65
N ILE A 333 30.45 5.65 11.34
CA ILE A 333 28.99 5.47 11.37
C ILE A 333 28.42 5.70 12.78
N THR A 334 27.18 6.17 12.84
CA THR A 334 26.41 6.32 14.08
C THR A 334 24.94 6.01 13.81
N PRO A 335 24.25 5.18 14.60
CA PRO A 335 24.75 4.39 15.75
C PRO A 335 25.86 3.38 15.37
N ALA A 336 26.57 2.84 16.34
CA ALA A 336 27.57 1.80 16.06
C ALA A 336 26.90 0.49 15.60
N LEU A 337 27.54 -0.24 14.69
CA LEU A 337 27.00 -1.51 14.17
C LEU A 337 27.15 -2.66 15.18
N ASN A 338 28.32 -2.76 15.82
CA ASN A 338 28.67 -3.80 16.80
C ASN A 338 28.47 -5.24 16.28
N LYS A 339 28.88 -5.49 15.03
CA LYS A 339 28.79 -6.80 14.37
C LYS A 339 30.13 -7.20 13.74
N ASN A 340 30.35 -8.50 13.57
CA ASN A 340 31.52 -8.98 12.85
C ASN A 340 31.40 -8.63 11.36
N ALA A 341 32.51 -8.28 10.74
CA ALA A 341 32.57 -7.97 9.31
C ALA A 341 32.07 -9.13 8.43
N SER A 342 32.32 -10.37 8.85
CA SER A 342 31.85 -11.58 8.16
C SER A 342 30.34 -11.76 8.19
N ALA A 343 29.63 -11.09 9.10
CA ALA A 343 28.17 -11.12 9.18
C ALA A 343 27.50 -10.13 8.22
N ILE A 344 28.25 -9.19 7.62
CA ILE A 344 27.70 -8.19 6.71
C ILE A 344 27.39 -8.85 5.37
N GLU A 345 26.09 -8.88 5.04
CA GLU A 345 25.60 -9.39 3.77
C GLU A 345 25.55 -8.29 2.70
N ARG A 346 25.15 -7.07 3.10
CA ARG A 346 24.93 -5.96 2.18
C ARG A 346 25.02 -4.61 2.87
N ILE A 347 25.55 -3.61 2.16
CA ILE A 347 25.49 -2.21 2.55
C ILE A 347 24.81 -1.44 1.40
N SER A 348 23.69 -0.81 1.72
CA SER A 348 22.86 -0.04 0.80
C SER A 348 22.79 1.41 1.25
N TYR A 349 22.58 2.36 0.33
CA TYR A 349 22.17 3.70 0.74
C TYR A 349 20.78 3.64 1.36
N LEU A 350 20.56 4.46 2.38
CA LEU A 350 19.27 4.65 3.01
C LEU A 350 18.73 6.00 2.55
N GLY A 351 17.77 5.97 1.63
CA GLY A 351 17.15 7.19 1.10
C GLY A 351 15.88 7.52 1.84
N LEU A 352 15.61 8.81 2.04
CA LEU A 352 14.31 9.26 2.51
C LEU A 352 13.37 9.28 1.29
N HIS A 353 12.32 8.48 1.29
CA HIS A 353 11.39 8.32 0.18
C HIS A 353 10.00 8.81 0.55
N ARG A 354 9.21 9.19 -0.44
CA ARG A 354 7.75 9.30 -0.31
C ARG A 354 7.07 8.49 -1.40
N LEU A 355 5.77 8.23 -1.23
CA LEU A 355 4.96 7.77 -2.35
C LEU A 355 4.93 8.87 -3.42
N ASP A 356 4.95 8.47 -4.69
CA ASP A 356 4.79 9.37 -5.83
C ASP A 356 3.39 9.29 -6.45
N ALA A 357 2.47 8.63 -5.74
CA ALA A 357 1.05 8.59 -6.08
C ALA A 357 0.22 8.91 -4.83
N ASP A 358 -0.81 9.74 -5.01
CA ASP A 358 -1.86 9.92 -4.00
C ASP A 358 -2.94 8.85 -4.09
N SER A 359 -2.98 8.11 -5.20
CA SER A 359 -3.92 7.01 -5.37
C SER A 359 -3.19 5.71 -5.58
N ILE A 360 -3.55 4.71 -4.77
CA ILE A 360 -2.94 3.39 -4.77
C ILE A 360 -4.02 2.37 -5.10
N ASP A 361 -3.74 1.53 -6.08
CA ASP A 361 -4.61 0.45 -6.51
C ASP A 361 -4.07 -0.88 -5.95
N ILE A 362 -4.94 -1.63 -5.27
CA ILE A 362 -4.70 -2.95 -4.71
C ILE A 362 -5.46 -3.95 -5.57
N HIS A 363 -4.75 -4.85 -6.23
CA HIS A 363 -5.34 -5.86 -7.11
C HIS A 363 -5.47 -7.19 -6.39
N PHE A 364 -6.70 -7.66 -6.18
CA PHE A 364 -6.98 -8.95 -5.57
C PHE A 364 -7.13 -10.01 -6.65
N HIS A 365 -6.20 -10.96 -6.67
CA HIS A 365 -6.18 -12.08 -7.63
C HIS A 365 -7.00 -13.29 -7.16
N GLY A 366 -7.58 -13.22 -5.95
CA GLY A 366 -8.32 -14.31 -5.33
C GLY A 366 -7.45 -15.14 -4.38
N ALA A 367 -8.05 -16.11 -3.70
CA ALA A 367 -7.39 -16.97 -2.71
C ALA A 367 -6.64 -16.22 -1.58
N GLY A 368 -7.03 -14.97 -1.28
CA GLY A 368 -6.36 -14.14 -0.28
C GLY A 368 -5.07 -13.46 -0.77
N ILE A 369 -4.74 -13.57 -2.06
CA ILE A 369 -3.55 -12.94 -2.65
C ILE A 369 -3.94 -11.59 -3.23
N ALA A 370 -3.18 -10.56 -2.84
CA ALA A 370 -3.26 -9.23 -3.43
C ALA A 370 -1.89 -8.74 -3.88
N GLU A 371 -1.87 -8.00 -4.98
CA GLU A 371 -0.68 -7.37 -5.53
C GLU A 371 -0.85 -5.86 -5.54
N VAL A 372 0.22 -5.16 -5.19
CA VAL A 372 0.26 -3.70 -5.17
C VAL A 372 1.55 -3.22 -5.80
N SER A 373 1.45 -2.18 -6.63
CA SER A 373 2.60 -1.47 -7.19
C SER A 373 2.41 0.03 -7.01
N VAL A 374 3.33 0.70 -6.32
CA VAL A 374 3.29 2.15 -6.07
C VAL A 374 4.64 2.76 -6.40
N PRO A 375 4.72 3.81 -7.23
CA PRO A 375 5.97 4.51 -7.44
C PRO A 375 6.39 5.24 -6.15
N ILE A 376 7.67 5.17 -5.83
CA ILE A 376 8.29 5.88 -4.71
C ILE A 376 9.43 6.74 -5.23
N LEU A 377 9.61 7.90 -4.61
CA LEU A 377 10.60 8.90 -5.00
C LEU A 377 11.46 9.25 -3.80
N GLU A 378 12.78 9.12 -3.94
CA GLU A 378 13.75 9.63 -2.99
C GLU A 378 13.75 11.16 -3.00
N ILE A 379 13.65 11.74 -1.81
CA ILE A 379 13.68 13.18 -1.57
C ILE A 379 15.05 13.54 -1.01
N GLY A 380 15.52 14.75 -1.29
CA GLY A 380 16.81 15.21 -0.76
C GLY A 380 16.75 15.37 0.76
N VAL A 381 17.83 14.95 1.42
CA VAL A 381 18.05 15.10 2.86
C VAL A 381 19.23 16.01 3.11
#